data_AF-A0A240U2C5-F1
#
_entry.id   AF-A0A240U2C5-F1
#
_cell.length_a   1.000
_cell.length_b   1.000
_cell.length_c   1.000
_cell.angle_alpha   90.00
_cell.angle_beta   90.00
_cell.angle_gamma   90.00
#
_symmetry.space_group_name_H-M   'P 1'
#
loop_
_entity.id
_entity.type
_entity.pdbx_description
1 polymer ?
#
loop_
_entity_poly.entity_id
_entity_poly.type
_entity_poly.pdbx_seq_one_letter_code
_entity_poly.pdbx_strand_id
1 'polypeptide(L)'
;MDHRYLAHYFNSQTVRRHIELNMVSSAGQNTVSQGTMLDIPVPCPGLETQREIVAELEKQFSRLDEAVANLQRVKANLKRYKASVLKAAVEGRLVETEASLARREGRTYETGEQLLQRILGERRAKWAGRGKYKEPDAANQSVLGGLPDGWTWIAVDAIAFVTKLAGFEYTKYVTYANDGDLAVLKAENAGPDGFRRTDFSRVHSDSVSTLTRSRVGAGDLLMVFVGAGTGNVACTPNDREYFLGPNIAMIRVDPANVNSPYVEMFLRSPTGKNLALGLTKAVAQPSLSMGNIRMIPVALPPIAEQVRIVAEVDRHLSIIREVAAEVDANLQRAQALRQATLAKAFTASTQH
;
A
#
# COMPACT_ATOMS: atom_id res chain seq x y z
N MET A 1 4.15 -23.22 -45.67
CA MET A 1 3.63 -22.14 -44.82
C MET A 1 4.81 -21.51 -44.09
N ASP A 2 4.92 -20.18 -44.04
CA ASP A 2 5.89 -19.47 -43.22
C ASP A 2 5.55 -19.67 -41.73
N HIS A 3 6.53 -20.09 -40.94
CA HIS A 3 6.33 -20.41 -39.52
C HIS A 3 6.00 -19.18 -38.67
N ARG A 4 6.49 -17.98 -39.03
CA ARG A 4 6.20 -16.72 -38.32
C ARG A 4 4.78 -16.24 -38.61
N TYR A 5 4.32 -16.42 -39.84
CA TYR A 5 2.93 -16.17 -40.21
C TYR A 5 1.99 -17.01 -39.34
N LEU A 6 2.29 -18.32 -39.23
CA LEU A 6 1.54 -19.23 -38.37
C LEU A 6 1.57 -18.77 -36.91
N ALA A 7 2.75 -18.42 -36.38
CA ALA A 7 2.91 -17.96 -35.01
C ALA A 7 2.07 -16.70 -34.73
N HIS A 8 2.03 -15.72 -35.64
CA HIS A 8 1.18 -14.55 -35.51
C HIS A 8 -0.31 -14.89 -35.61
N TYR A 9 -0.70 -15.80 -36.50
CA TYR A 9 -2.09 -16.22 -36.64
C TYR A 9 -2.61 -16.89 -35.35
N PHE A 10 -1.82 -17.78 -34.76
CA PHE A 10 -2.17 -18.44 -33.50
C PHE A 10 -2.25 -17.47 -32.30
N ASN A 11 -1.60 -16.32 -32.39
CA ASN A 11 -1.69 -15.25 -31.38
C ASN A 11 -2.87 -14.29 -31.61
N SER A 12 -3.63 -14.46 -32.70
CA SER A 12 -4.78 -13.61 -33.03
C SER A 12 -6.01 -13.91 -32.18
N GLN A 13 -6.89 -12.92 -32.06
CA GLN A 13 -8.14 -13.07 -31.32
C GLN A 13 -9.09 -14.09 -31.94
N THR A 14 -8.99 -14.35 -33.25
CA THR A 14 -9.76 -15.39 -33.95
C THR A 14 -9.44 -16.77 -33.38
N VAL A 15 -8.16 -17.11 -33.29
CA VAL A 15 -7.70 -18.39 -32.74
C VAL A 15 -8.00 -18.47 -31.25
N ARG A 16 -7.77 -17.39 -30.51
CA ARG A 16 -8.08 -17.33 -29.08
C ARG A 16 -9.57 -17.59 -28.80
N ARG A 17 -10.47 -16.97 -29.56
CA ARG A 17 -11.91 -17.17 -29.46
C ARG A 17 -12.32 -18.59 -29.82
N HIS A 18 -11.70 -19.18 -30.85
CA HIS A 18 -11.94 -20.57 -31.21
C HIS A 18 -11.56 -21.52 -30.06
N ILE A 19 -10.40 -21.29 -29.42
CA ILE A 19 -9.98 -22.06 -28.25
C ILE A 19 -10.97 -21.87 -27.11
N GLU A 20 -11.28 -20.62 -26.74
CA GLU A 20 -12.18 -20.30 -25.62
C GLU A 20 -13.58 -20.92 -25.76
N LEU A 21 -14.12 -20.98 -26.97
CA LEU A 21 -15.43 -21.61 -27.25
C LEU A 21 -15.42 -23.14 -27.16
N ASN A 22 -14.27 -23.77 -27.33
CA ASN A 22 -14.11 -25.22 -27.34
C ASN A 22 -13.33 -25.74 -26.12
N MET A 23 -13.10 -24.88 -25.12
CA MET A 23 -12.50 -25.28 -23.86
C MET A 23 -13.49 -26.13 -23.05
N VAL A 24 -12.98 -27.21 -22.48
CA VAL A 24 -13.71 -28.00 -21.49
C VAL A 24 -13.17 -27.63 -20.12
N SER A 25 -14.05 -27.19 -19.21
CA SER A 25 -13.70 -26.90 -17.82
C SER A 25 -14.00 -28.11 -16.93
N SER A 26 -12.99 -28.61 -16.21
CA SER A 26 -13.16 -29.63 -15.17
C SER A 26 -12.37 -29.23 -13.92
N ALA A 27 -13.03 -29.20 -12.76
CA ALA A 27 -12.43 -28.84 -11.47
C ALA A 27 -11.63 -27.51 -11.47
N GLY A 28 -12.10 -26.50 -12.20
CA GLY A 28 -11.45 -25.18 -12.30
C GLY A 28 -10.23 -25.13 -13.22
N GLN A 29 -9.89 -26.22 -13.91
CA GLN A 29 -8.90 -26.24 -14.99
C GLN A 29 -9.59 -26.28 -16.35
N ASN A 30 -9.13 -25.42 -17.25
CA ASN A 30 -9.58 -25.38 -18.63
C ASN A 30 -8.60 -26.18 -19.50
N THR A 31 -9.12 -27.10 -20.29
CA THR A 31 -8.32 -27.95 -21.18
C THR A 31 -8.85 -27.82 -22.60
N VAL A 32 -7.93 -27.80 -23.58
CA VAL A 32 -8.26 -27.86 -25.02
C VAL A 32 -7.69 -29.15 -25.60
N SER A 33 -8.47 -29.85 -26.42
CA SER A 33 -8.02 -31.12 -27.01
C SER A 33 -7.08 -30.88 -28.19
N GLN A 34 -6.23 -31.86 -28.50
CA GLN A 34 -5.40 -31.81 -29.71
C GLN A 34 -6.25 -31.77 -30.99
N GLY A 35 -7.40 -32.46 -31.01
CA GLY A 35 -8.33 -32.41 -32.13
C GLY A 35 -8.85 -31.00 -32.39
N THR A 36 -9.30 -30.32 -31.34
CA THR A 36 -9.73 -28.92 -31.40
C THR A 36 -8.64 -27.99 -31.94
N MET A 37 -7.36 -28.24 -31.60
CA MET A 37 -6.24 -27.46 -32.13
C MET A 37 -6.00 -27.72 -33.63
N LEU A 38 -6.24 -28.94 -34.10
CA LEU A 38 -6.11 -29.32 -35.51
C LEU A 38 -7.27 -28.78 -36.36
N ASP A 39 -8.43 -28.56 -35.76
CA ASP A 39 -9.64 -28.05 -36.42
C ASP A 39 -9.63 -26.52 -36.64
N ILE A 40 -8.61 -25.81 -36.13
CA ILE A 40 -8.49 -24.36 -36.33
C ILE A 40 -8.27 -24.07 -37.83
N PRO A 41 -9.20 -23.36 -38.49
CA PRO A 41 -9.01 -23.00 -39.89
C PRO A 41 -7.88 -21.97 -40.01
N VAL A 42 -6.86 -22.26 -40.82
CA VAL A 42 -5.72 -21.38 -41.05
C VAL A 42 -5.77 -20.80 -42.47
N PRO A 43 -5.87 -19.47 -42.65
CA PRO A 43 -5.76 -18.84 -43.95
C PRO A 43 -4.37 -19.11 -44.54
N CYS A 44 -4.32 -19.63 -45.76
CA CYS A 44 -3.08 -20.05 -46.41
C CYS A 44 -2.84 -19.29 -47.73
N PRO A 45 -2.58 -17.96 -47.68
CA PRO A 45 -2.23 -17.20 -48.89
C PRO A 45 -0.86 -17.64 -49.43
N GLY A 46 -0.46 -17.16 -50.61
CA GLY A 46 0.85 -17.46 -51.20
C GLY A 46 2.02 -17.10 -50.27
N LEU A 47 3.15 -17.82 -50.38
CA LEU A 47 4.32 -17.62 -49.49
C LEU A 47 4.85 -16.19 -49.49
N GLU A 48 4.75 -15.50 -50.63
CA GLU A 48 5.14 -14.08 -50.76
C GLU A 48 4.24 -13.18 -49.91
N THR A 49 2.92 -13.29 -50.06
CA THR A 49 1.93 -12.58 -49.24
C THR A 49 2.07 -12.90 -47.74
N GLN A 50 2.35 -14.15 -47.38
CA GLN A 50 2.62 -14.51 -45.98
C GLN A 50 3.82 -13.73 -45.42
N ARG A 51 4.91 -13.61 -46.20
CA ARG A 51 6.11 -12.87 -45.80
C ARG A 51 5.86 -11.36 -45.73
N GLU A 52 5.08 -10.81 -46.64
CA GLU A 52 4.68 -9.39 -46.60
C GLU A 52 3.86 -9.05 -45.36
N ILE A 53 2.85 -9.89 -45.05
CA ILE A 53 2.05 -9.75 -43.83
C ILE A 53 2.93 -9.81 -42.59
N VAL A 54 3.84 -10.80 -42.51
CA VAL A 54 4.78 -10.92 -41.38
C VAL A 54 5.66 -9.68 -41.26
N ALA A 55 6.21 -9.18 -42.36
CA ALA A 55 7.09 -8.01 -42.34
C ALA A 55 6.37 -6.75 -41.81
N GLU A 56 5.12 -6.51 -42.22
CA GLU A 56 4.35 -5.37 -41.73
C GLU A 56 3.91 -5.56 -40.27
N LEU A 57 3.53 -6.79 -39.87
CA LEU A 57 3.22 -7.12 -38.48
C LEU A 57 4.43 -6.91 -37.56
N GLU A 58 5.60 -7.45 -37.91
CA GLU A 58 6.84 -7.31 -37.14
C GLU A 58 7.26 -5.84 -37.02
N LYS A 59 7.13 -5.06 -38.10
CA LYS A 59 7.39 -3.61 -38.09
C LYS A 59 6.46 -2.86 -37.15
N GLN A 60 5.17 -3.17 -37.11
CA GLN A 60 4.24 -2.54 -36.18
C GLN A 60 4.45 -3.01 -34.73
N PHE A 61 4.74 -4.30 -34.53
CA PHE A 61 4.94 -4.87 -33.21
C PHE A 61 6.24 -4.43 -32.54
N SER A 62 7.32 -4.23 -33.30
CA SER A 62 8.56 -3.66 -32.74
C SER A 62 8.32 -2.30 -32.07
N ARG A 63 7.55 -1.41 -32.72
CA ARG A 63 7.17 -0.10 -32.15
C ARG A 63 6.31 -0.24 -30.90
N LEU A 64 5.35 -1.18 -30.92
CA LEU A 64 4.48 -1.45 -29.77
C LEU A 64 5.27 -2.02 -28.59
N ASP A 65 6.18 -2.96 -28.84
CA ASP A 65 7.01 -3.58 -27.80
C ASP A 65 7.95 -2.56 -27.17
N GLU A 66 8.50 -1.63 -27.95
CA GLU A 66 9.27 -0.49 -27.41
C GLU A 66 8.41 0.43 -26.52
N ALA A 67 7.20 0.78 -26.97
CA ALA A 67 6.27 1.60 -26.19
C ALA A 67 5.87 0.92 -24.88
N VAL A 68 5.55 -0.38 -24.91
CA VAL A 68 5.25 -1.18 -23.72
C VAL A 68 6.44 -1.23 -22.76
N ALA A 69 7.66 -1.45 -23.28
CA ALA A 69 8.87 -1.45 -22.46
C ALA A 69 9.09 -0.09 -21.78
N ASN A 70 8.87 1.02 -22.48
CA ASN A 70 8.96 2.36 -21.92
C ASN A 70 7.90 2.61 -20.83
N LEU A 71 6.64 2.22 -21.06
CA LEU A 71 5.57 2.32 -20.05
C LEU A 71 5.89 1.51 -18.78
N GLN A 72 6.43 0.30 -18.93
CA GLN A 72 6.87 -0.51 -17.79
C GLN A 72 8.02 0.15 -17.01
N ARG A 73 8.97 0.79 -17.70
CA ARG A 73 10.03 1.58 -17.05
C ARG A 73 9.47 2.76 -16.28
N VAL A 74 8.49 3.49 -16.84
CA VAL A 74 7.80 4.59 -16.15
C VAL A 74 7.12 4.07 -14.87
N LYS A 75 6.41 2.94 -14.95
CA LYS A 75 5.76 2.32 -13.77
C LYS A 75 6.76 1.98 -12.66
N ALA A 76 7.90 1.41 -13.02
CA ALA A 76 8.98 1.13 -12.06
C ALA A 76 9.57 2.42 -11.45
N ASN A 77 9.74 3.47 -12.26
CA ASN A 77 10.24 4.76 -11.81
C ASN A 77 9.27 5.46 -10.86
N LEU A 78 7.95 5.40 -11.10
CA LEU A 78 6.93 5.93 -10.18
C LEU A 78 7.02 5.29 -8.79
N LYS A 79 7.24 3.97 -8.72
CA LYS A 79 7.45 3.28 -7.44
C LYS A 79 8.69 3.78 -6.68
N ARG A 80 9.79 4.00 -7.40
CA ARG A 80 11.04 4.55 -6.83
C ARG A 80 10.84 6.00 -6.38
N TYR A 81 10.16 6.81 -7.19
CA TYR A 81 9.85 8.19 -6.89
C TYR A 81 8.97 8.31 -5.64
N LYS A 82 7.93 7.49 -5.50
CA LYS A 82 7.12 7.39 -4.26
C LYS A 82 7.99 7.16 -3.03
N ALA A 83 8.90 6.18 -3.08
CA ALA A 83 9.81 5.90 -1.96
C ALA A 83 10.75 7.07 -1.66
N SER A 84 11.22 7.77 -2.71
CA SER A 84 12.07 8.96 -2.59
C SER A 84 11.34 10.14 -1.94
N VAL A 85 10.09 10.41 -2.33
CA VAL A 85 9.24 11.46 -1.73
C VAL A 85 9.00 11.18 -0.26
N LEU A 86 8.59 9.96 0.10
CA LEU A 86 8.37 9.57 1.50
C LEU A 86 9.66 9.66 2.32
N LYS A 87 10.82 9.28 1.74
CA LYS A 87 12.12 9.43 2.39
C LYS A 87 12.50 10.90 2.60
N ALA A 88 12.29 11.75 1.60
CA ALA A 88 12.55 13.19 1.71
C ALA A 88 11.65 13.86 2.76
N ALA A 89 10.40 13.42 2.87
CA ALA A 89 9.44 13.90 3.86
C ALA A 89 9.93 13.66 5.29
N VAL A 90 10.36 12.44 5.61
CA VAL A 90 10.77 12.04 6.96
C VAL A 90 12.20 12.47 7.34
N GLU A 91 12.97 12.98 6.38
CA GLU A 91 14.30 13.56 6.59
C GLU A 91 14.26 15.10 6.62
N GLY A 92 13.06 15.71 6.55
CA GLY A 92 12.88 17.17 6.55
C GLY A 92 13.44 17.87 5.31
N ARG A 93 13.46 17.18 4.16
CA ARG A 93 13.96 17.70 2.88
C ARG A 93 12.84 18.01 1.88
N LEU A 94 11.58 17.72 2.23
CA LEU A 94 10.44 17.90 1.32
C LEU A 94 9.83 19.31 1.39
N VAL A 95 9.76 19.89 2.59
CA VAL A 95 9.22 21.24 2.83
C VAL A 95 10.22 22.06 3.62
N GLU A 96 10.09 23.39 3.56
CA GLU A 96 10.87 24.28 4.41
C GLU A 96 10.58 24.01 5.90
N THR A 97 11.61 23.80 6.72
CA THR A 97 11.43 23.45 8.14
C THR A 97 10.84 24.61 8.94
N GLU A 98 10.14 24.30 10.03
CA GLU A 98 9.57 25.32 10.93
C GLU A 98 10.65 26.23 11.51
N ALA A 99 11.83 25.66 11.79
CA ALA A 99 12.99 26.42 12.25
C ALA A 99 13.46 27.47 11.24
N SER A 100 13.38 27.16 9.94
CA SER A 100 13.78 28.07 8.87
C SER A 100 12.74 29.18 8.69
N LEU A 101 11.46 28.82 8.70
CA LEU A 101 10.34 29.78 8.64
C LEU A 101 10.39 30.76 9.82
N ALA A 102 10.52 30.24 11.04
CA ALA A 102 10.54 31.05 12.25
C ALA A 102 11.72 32.05 12.26
N ARG A 103 12.90 31.63 11.80
CA ARG A 103 14.06 32.51 11.63
C ARG A 103 13.80 33.64 10.63
N ARG A 104 13.22 33.31 9.46
CA ARG A 104 12.89 34.29 8.42
C ARG A 104 11.84 35.30 8.87
N GLU A 105 10.85 34.83 9.63
CA GLU A 105 9.71 35.62 10.09
C GLU A 105 9.98 36.35 11.42
N GLY A 106 11.12 36.09 12.08
CA GLY A 106 11.47 36.69 13.37
C GLY A 106 10.55 36.26 14.51
N ARG A 107 9.91 35.09 14.41
CA ARG A 107 9.00 34.57 15.45
C ARG A 107 9.60 33.38 16.19
N THR A 108 9.04 33.09 17.35
CA THR A 108 9.28 31.82 18.07
C THR A 108 8.36 30.72 17.55
N TYR A 109 8.71 29.47 17.85
CA TYR A 109 7.89 28.30 17.55
C TYR A 109 8.11 27.21 18.60
N GLU A 110 7.16 26.29 18.73
CA GLU A 110 7.30 25.09 19.55
C GLU A 110 8.16 24.06 18.79
N THR A 111 9.30 23.66 19.35
CA THR A 111 10.14 22.60 18.77
C THR A 111 9.53 21.21 19.01
N GLY A 112 9.98 20.20 18.27
CA GLY A 112 9.63 18.80 18.50
C GLY A 112 9.96 18.33 19.92
N GLU A 113 11.05 18.82 20.51
CA GLU A 113 11.40 18.53 21.91
C GLU A 113 10.42 19.19 22.89
N GLN A 114 10.04 20.45 22.66
CA GLN A 114 9.03 21.13 23.50
C GLN A 114 7.66 20.45 23.38
N LEU A 115 7.27 20.07 22.15
CA LEU A 115 6.07 19.30 21.87
C LEU A 115 6.09 17.95 22.62
N LEU A 116 7.22 17.24 22.60
CA LEU A 116 7.41 16.00 23.34
C LEU A 116 7.20 16.21 24.85
N GLN A 117 7.86 17.20 25.44
CA GLN A 117 7.72 17.49 26.87
C GLN A 117 6.27 17.82 27.25
N ARG A 118 5.55 18.55 26.38
CA ARG A 118 4.13 18.83 26.57
C ARG A 118 3.27 17.56 26.53
N ILE A 119 3.50 16.68 25.56
CA ILE A 119 2.81 15.38 25.44
C ILE A 119 3.02 14.52 26.69
N LEU A 120 4.27 14.40 27.16
CA LEU A 120 4.60 13.64 28.38
C LEU A 120 3.95 14.25 29.62
N GLY A 121 3.95 15.59 29.73
CA GLY A 121 3.27 16.32 30.80
C GLY A 121 1.77 16.05 30.84
N GLU A 122 1.10 16.15 29.70
CA GLU A 122 -0.34 15.87 29.58
C GLU A 122 -0.66 14.41 29.93
N ARG A 123 0.18 13.47 29.49
CA ARG A 123 -0.01 12.05 29.79
C ARG A 123 0.19 11.73 31.27
N ARG A 124 1.18 12.35 31.91
CA ARG A 124 1.41 12.25 33.36
C ARG A 124 0.21 12.80 34.14
N ALA A 125 -0.33 13.94 33.72
CA ALA A 125 -1.49 14.56 34.35
C ALA A 125 -2.78 13.75 34.18
N LYS A 126 -2.97 13.13 33.00
CA LYS A 126 -4.14 12.29 32.68
C LYS A 126 -3.97 10.82 33.10
N TRP A 127 -2.91 10.46 33.84
CA TRP A 127 -2.65 9.07 34.23
C TRP A 127 -3.72 8.55 35.18
N ALA A 128 -4.56 7.64 34.68
CA ALA A 128 -5.57 6.91 35.44
C ALA A 128 -5.28 5.38 35.49
N GLY A 129 -4.04 4.98 35.19
CA GLY A 129 -3.63 3.58 35.19
C GLY A 129 -3.39 3.02 36.59
N ARG A 130 -3.13 1.71 36.68
CA ARG A 130 -2.75 1.07 37.95
C ARG A 130 -1.28 1.40 38.27
N GLY A 131 -1.03 1.85 39.49
CA GLY A 131 0.33 2.12 39.99
C GLY A 131 0.86 3.50 39.60
N LYS A 132 2.15 3.72 39.91
CA LYS A 132 2.84 4.98 39.61
C LYS A 132 3.07 5.11 38.10
N TYR A 133 2.84 6.31 37.57
CA TYR A 133 3.18 6.61 36.19
C TYR A 133 4.68 6.36 35.92
N LYS A 134 4.97 5.63 34.86
CA LYS A 134 6.32 5.42 34.34
C LYS A 134 6.43 6.18 33.02
N GLU A 135 7.45 7.02 32.90
CA GLU A 135 7.78 7.65 31.63
C GLU A 135 8.14 6.60 30.57
N PRO A 136 7.73 6.81 29.31
CA PRO A 136 8.18 6.01 28.18
C PRO A 136 9.70 6.04 28.06
N ASP A 137 10.29 4.91 27.66
CA ASP A 137 11.72 4.84 27.40
C ASP A 137 12.06 5.69 26.15
N ALA A 138 13.19 6.39 26.16
CA ALA A 138 13.64 7.19 25.02
C ALA A 138 13.91 6.30 23.79
N ALA A 139 13.79 6.88 22.59
CA ALA A 139 14.18 6.19 21.37
C ALA A 139 15.68 5.83 21.42
N ASN A 140 16.03 4.61 20.99
CA ASN A 140 17.42 4.16 21.00
C ASN A 140 18.24 4.96 19.97
N GLN A 141 19.05 5.90 20.43
CA GLN A 141 19.78 6.84 19.57
C GLN A 141 20.90 6.20 18.73
N SER A 142 21.38 5.00 19.08
CA SER A 142 22.51 4.36 18.38
C SER A 142 22.22 3.96 16.94
N VAL A 143 20.94 3.90 16.55
CA VAL A 143 20.48 3.54 15.20
C VAL A 143 19.86 4.72 14.44
N LEU A 144 19.95 5.93 14.99
CA LEU A 144 19.25 7.11 14.50
C LEU A 144 20.21 8.09 13.82
N GLY A 145 19.80 8.59 12.65
CA GLY A 145 20.53 9.63 11.92
C GLY A 145 20.27 11.04 12.50
N GLY A 146 21.01 12.02 11.98
CA GLY A 146 20.77 13.43 12.27
C GLY A 146 19.38 13.87 11.83
N LEU A 147 18.81 14.82 12.55
CA LEU A 147 17.52 15.44 12.24
C LEU A 147 17.68 16.93 11.90
N PRO A 148 16.74 17.52 11.16
CA PRO A 148 16.69 18.97 10.99
C PRO A 148 16.51 19.71 12.31
N ASP A 149 16.92 20.98 12.33
CA ASP A 149 16.71 21.87 13.47
C ASP A 149 15.23 21.90 13.89
N GLY A 150 14.99 21.74 15.20
CA GLY A 150 13.66 21.76 15.77
C GLY A 150 12.90 20.43 15.70
N TRP A 151 13.46 19.38 15.13
CA TRP A 151 12.90 18.02 15.20
C TRP A 151 13.49 17.24 16.38
N THR A 152 12.79 16.22 16.86
CA THR A 152 13.32 15.29 17.88
C THR A 152 12.99 13.84 17.54
N TRP A 153 13.81 12.90 18.00
CA TRP A 153 13.51 11.47 17.89
C TRP A 153 12.66 11.03 19.08
N ILE A 154 11.56 10.31 18.81
CA ILE A 154 10.66 9.82 19.84
C ILE A 154 10.28 8.35 19.60
N ALA A 155 10.04 7.58 20.66
CA ALA A 155 9.41 6.26 20.54
C ALA A 155 7.89 6.41 20.35
N VAL A 156 7.26 5.52 19.56
CA VAL A 156 5.79 5.46 19.41
C VAL A 156 5.07 5.43 20.76
N ASP A 157 5.64 4.72 21.75
CA ASP A 157 5.06 4.64 23.09
C ASP A 157 4.80 6.01 23.68
N ALA A 158 5.65 7.01 23.42
CA ALA A 158 5.53 8.33 24.04
C ALA A 158 4.41 9.19 23.46
N ILE A 159 4.05 9.00 22.18
CA ILE A 159 3.00 9.75 21.48
C ILE A 159 1.67 8.99 21.32
N ALA A 160 1.65 7.68 21.60
CA ALA A 160 0.50 6.85 21.26
C ALA A 160 0.14 5.81 22.31
N PHE A 161 -1.16 5.51 22.40
CA PHE A 161 -1.67 4.30 23.03
C PHE A 161 -1.61 3.14 22.03
N VAL A 162 -0.87 2.09 22.38
CA VAL A 162 -0.72 0.87 21.55
C VAL A 162 -1.44 -0.31 22.18
N THR A 163 -2.33 -0.93 21.42
CA THR A 163 -3.09 -2.11 21.84
C THR A 163 -3.26 -3.11 20.70
N LYS A 164 -3.67 -4.32 21.05
CA LYS A 164 -4.12 -5.36 20.13
C LYS A 164 -5.31 -6.08 20.76
N LEU A 165 -6.05 -6.85 19.97
CA LEU A 165 -7.00 -7.80 20.52
C LEU A 165 -6.23 -8.84 21.36
N ALA A 166 -6.47 -8.86 22.68
CA ALA A 166 -5.75 -9.70 23.62
C ALA A 166 -6.59 -10.04 24.87
N GLY A 167 -6.33 -11.22 25.45
CA GLY A 167 -7.01 -11.76 26.64
C GLY A 167 -7.95 -12.93 26.30
N PHE A 168 -8.11 -13.90 27.20
CA PHE A 168 -9.06 -15.02 27.00
C PHE A 168 -10.52 -14.55 26.89
N GLU A 169 -10.81 -13.34 27.32
CA GLU A 169 -12.14 -12.75 27.29
C GLU A 169 -12.64 -12.46 25.88
N TYR A 170 -11.77 -12.11 24.92
CA TYR A 170 -12.28 -11.81 23.57
C TYR A 170 -12.83 -13.05 22.87
N THR A 171 -12.33 -14.26 23.14
CA THR A 171 -12.93 -15.49 22.59
C THR A 171 -14.32 -15.78 23.14
N LYS A 172 -14.70 -15.18 24.28
CA LYS A 172 -16.04 -15.25 24.86
C LYS A 172 -17.00 -14.24 24.23
N TYR A 173 -16.51 -13.06 23.86
CA TYR A 173 -17.32 -11.92 23.44
C TYR A 173 -17.35 -11.71 21.91
N VAL A 174 -16.32 -12.13 21.20
CA VAL A 174 -16.19 -11.94 19.75
C VAL A 174 -16.83 -13.14 19.04
N THR A 175 -18.06 -12.95 18.59
CA THR A 175 -18.76 -13.89 17.71
C THR A 175 -19.03 -13.21 16.38
N TYR A 176 -18.46 -13.74 15.30
CA TYR A 176 -18.69 -13.19 13.96
C TYR A 176 -20.11 -13.53 13.51
N ALA A 177 -20.81 -12.52 12.98
CA ALA A 177 -22.21 -12.62 12.57
C ALA A 177 -22.41 -11.92 11.22
N ASN A 178 -23.20 -12.52 10.33
CA ASN A 178 -23.47 -11.94 9.01
C ASN A 178 -24.36 -10.69 9.12
N ASP A 179 -25.21 -10.64 10.14
CA ASP A 179 -26.10 -9.54 10.52
C ASP A 179 -25.47 -8.58 11.55
N GLY A 180 -24.17 -8.70 11.82
CA GLY A 180 -23.47 -7.81 12.74
C GLY A 180 -23.38 -6.37 12.23
N ASP A 181 -23.52 -5.41 13.15
CA ASP A 181 -23.53 -3.97 12.88
C ASP A 181 -22.12 -3.36 12.89
N LEU A 182 -21.15 -3.97 13.58
CA LEU A 182 -19.81 -3.43 13.75
C LEU A 182 -18.77 -4.17 12.90
N ALA A 183 -18.07 -3.45 12.02
CA ALA A 183 -17.07 -4.00 11.12
C ALA A 183 -15.75 -4.29 11.86
N VAL A 184 -15.16 -5.46 11.61
CA VAL A 184 -13.91 -5.91 12.24
C VAL A 184 -12.72 -5.71 11.30
N LEU A 185 -11.70 -5.01 11.78
CA LEU A 185 -10.45 -4.76 11.06
C LEU A 185 -9.40 -5.82 11.39
N LYS A 186 -8.86 -6.47 10.36
CA LYS A 186 -7.83 -7.51 10.45
C LYS A 186 -6.59 -7.09 9.67
N ALA A 187 -5.54 -7.92 9.71
CA ALA A 187 -4.28 -7.68 9.00
C ALA A 187 -4.46 -7.25 7.53
N GLU A 188 -5.44 -7.80 6.81
CA GLU A 188 -5.72 -7.47 5.41
C GLU A 188 -6.12 -6.00 5.16
N ASN A 189 -6.63 -5.32 6.19
CA ASN A 189 -7.10 -3.93 6.10
C ASN A 189 -5.95 -2.91 6.16
N ALA A 190 -4.75 -3.31 6.61
CA ALA A 190 -3.54 -2.50 6.52
C ALA A 190 -2.67 -2.98 5.34
N GLY A 191 -2.83 -2.30 4.21
CA GLY A 191 -2.09 -2.57 2.98
C GLY A 191 -0.72 -1.88 2.92
N PRO A 192 0.09 -2.20 1.89
CA PRO A 192 1.34 -1.49 1.61
C PRO A 192 1.10 -0.02 1.20
N ASP A 193 -0.10 0.25 0.67
CA ASP A 193 -0.50 1.56 0.17
C ASP A 193 -1.51 2.28 1.07
N GLY A 194 -1.75 1.77 2.28
CA GLY A 194 -2.65 2.36 3.27
C GLY A 194 -3.88 1.47 3.52
N PHE A 195 -4.97 2.08 3.94
CA PHE A 195 -6.18 1.36 4.32
C PHE A 195 -6.81 0.63 3.14
N ARG A 196 -7.17 -0.63 3.36
CA ARG A 196 -7.87 -1.48 2.37
C ARG A 196 -9.28 -1.76 2.86
N ARG A 197 -10.25 -1.30 2.08
CA ARG A 197 -11.65 -1.70 2.23
C ARG A 197 -11.78 -3.14 1.73
N THR A 198 -12.31 -4.00 2.59
CA THR A 198 -12.61 -5.40 2.28
C THR A 198 -14.09 -5.66 2.55
N ASP A 199 -14.56 -6.85 2.20
CA ASP A 199 -15.79 -7.36 2.78
C ASP A 199 -15.51 -7.71 4.25
N PHE A 200 -15.88 -6.81 5.15
CA PHE A 200 -15.52 -6.92 6.56
C PHE A 200 -16.30 -8.04 7.22
N SER A 201 -15.59 -8.87 8.00
CA SER A 201 -16.29 -9.63 9.05
C SER A 201 -16.93 -8.68 10.06
N ARG A 202 -18.04 -9.10 10.64
CA ARG A 202 -18.84 -8.25 11.54
C ARG A 202 -19.10 -8.94 12.85
N VAL A 203 -19.33 -8.14 13.88
CA VAL A 203 -19.78 -8.56 15.21
C VAL A 203 -20.95 -7.67 15.62
N HIS A 204 -21.76 -8.13 16.57
CA HIS A 204 -22.71 -7.23 17.22
C HIS A 204 -21.96 -6.33 18.22
N SER A 205 -22.19 -5.03 18.13
CA SER A 205 -21.57 -4.02 18.99
C SER A 205 -21.83 -4.30 20.47
N ASP A 206 -23.04 -4.74 20.83
CA ASP A 206 -23.41 -5.12 22.20
C ASP A 206 -22.56 -6.27 22.75
N SER A 207 -22.25 -7.27 21.92
CA SER A 207 -21.45 -8.43 22.32
C SER A 207 -20.02 -8.07 22.71
N VAL A 208 -19.48 -6.99 22.14
CA VAL A 208 -18.10 -6.53 22.38
C VAL A 208 -18.01 -5.22 23.16
N SER A 209 -19.13 -4.72 23.68
CA SER A 209 -19.24 -3.44 24.38
C SER A 209 -18.28 -3.29 25.58
N THR A 210 -17.96 -4.39 26.25
CA THR A 210 -17.01 -4.44 27.38
C THR A 210 -15.55 -4.32 26.94
N LEU A 211 -15.24 -4.59 25.67
CA LEU A 211 -13.89 -4.57 25.09
C LEU A 211 -13.51 -3.17 24.57
N THR A 212 -13.61 -2.16 25.43
CA THR A 212 -13.44 -0.74 25.07
C THR A 212 -12.06 -0.42 24.45
N ARG A 213 -11.00 -1.14 24.82
CA ARG A 213 -9.65 -0.98 24.24
C ARG A 213 -9.55 -1.44 22.78
N SER A 214 -10.53 -2.18 22.30
CA SER A 214 -10.57 -2.72 20.93
C SER A 214 -11.49 -1.92 20.03
N ARG A 215 -12.09 -0.82 20.51
CA ARG A 215 -12.80 0.14 19.67
C ARG A 215 -11.79 0.94 18.87
N VAL A 216 -12.00 0.99 17.56
CA VAL A 216 -11.16 1.72 16.60
C VAL A 216 -12.02 2.81 15.98
N GLY A 217 -11.55 4.05 16.08
CA GLY A 217 -12.22 5.24 15.54
C GLY A 217 -11.40 5.87 14.41
N ALA A 218 -11.98 6.89 13.79
CA ALA A 218 -11.34 7.64 12.72
C ALA A 218 -9.97 8.19 13.14
N GLY A 219 -8.98 8.08 12.26
CA GLY A 219 -7.65 8.60 12.53
C GLY A 219 -6.74 7.65 13.33
N ASP A 220 -7.27 6.54 13.87
CA ASP A 220 -6.43 5.51 14.48
C ASP A 220 -5.55 4.85 13.42
N LEU A 221 -4.33 4.53 13.80
CA LEU A 221 -3.39 3.82 12.95
C LEU A 221 -3.48 2.33 13.23
N LEU A 222 -3.48 1.54 12.17
CA LEU A 222 -3.41 0.10 12.22
C LEU A 222 -2.00 -0.33 11.82
N MET A 223 -1.43 -1.32 12.51
CA MET A 223 -0.16 -1.94 12.12
C MET A 223 -0.29 -3.46 12.13
N VAL A 224 0.02 -4.10 11.01
CA VAL A 224 0.09 -5.58 10.94
C VAL A 224 1.29 -6.03 11.76
N PHE A 225 1.04 -6.84 12.80
CA PHE A 225 2.10 -7.27 13.70
C PHE A 225 2.54 -8.72 13.48
N VAL A 226 1.75 -9.51 12.75
CA VAL A 226 2.08 -10.90 12.39
C VAL A 226 1.40 -11.30 11.07
N GLY A 227 2.06 -12.16 10.30
CA GLY A 227 1.54 -12.71 9.05
C GLY A 227 2.02 -11.97 7.80
N ALA A 228 1.37 -12.23 6.67
CA ALA A 228 1.68 -11.57 5.42
C ALA A 228 1.41 -10.06 5.55
N GLY A 229 2.45 -9.25 5.37
CA GLY A 229 2.35 -7.80 5.51
C GLY A 229 2.77 -7.24 6.86
N THR A 230 3.43 -7.99 7.76
CA THR A 230 4.05 -7.45 8.98
C THR A 230 4.76 -6.12 8.71
N GLY A 231 4.42 -5.09 9.48
CA GLY A 231 4.93 -3.73 9.34
C GLY A 231 4.14 -2.82 8.37
N ASN A 232 3.12 -3.33 7.67
CA ASN A 232 2.19 -2.47 6.95
C ASN A 232 1.40 -1.61 7.94
N VAL A 233 1.20 -0.35 7.58
CA VAL A 233 0.49 0.64 8.39
C VAL A 233 -0.60 1.32 7.56
N ALA A 234 -1.72 1.62 8.20
CA ALA A 234 -2.83 2.34 7.57
C ALA A 234 -3.56 3.22 8.59
N CYS A 235 -3.94 4.43 8.21
CA CYS A 235 -4.86 5.24 8.99
C CYS A 235 -6.31 4.84 8.66
N THR A 236 -7.14 4.76 9.69
CA THR A 236 -8.56 4.39 9.56
C THR A 236 -9.39 5.56 9.01
N PRO A 237 -10.33 5.29 8.09
CA PRO A 237 -11.16 6.33 7.50
C PRO A 237 -12.15 6.92 8.50
N ASN A 238 -12.57 8.16 8.25
CA ASN A 238 -13.64 8.82 8.99
C ASN A 238 -15.01 8.54 8.34
N ASP A 239 -15.48 7.30 8.47
CA ASP A 239 -16.78 6.89 7.90
C ASP A 239 -17.63 6.05 8.86
N ARG A 240 -17.02 5.38 9.84
CA ARG A 240 -17.69 4.59 10.89
C ARG A 240 -16.74 4.25 12.03
N GLU A 241 -17.29 3.73 13.11
CA GLU A 241 -16.51 3.00 14.09
C GLU A 241 -16.22 1.57 13.62
N TYR A 242 -15.10 1.04 14.10
CA TYR A 242 -14.62 -0.28 13.79
C TYR A 242 -14.25 -1.03 15.08
N PHE A 243 -14.13 -2.35 14.96
CA PHE A 243 -13.62 -3.22 16.01
C PHE A 243 -12.26 -3.82 15.62
N LEU A 244 -11.33 -3.87 16.57
CA LEU A 244 -10.00 -4.41 16.37
C LEU A 244 -10.04 -5.93 16.33
N GLY A 245 -9.67 -6.51 15.20
CA GLY A 245 -9.60 -7.95 14.97
C GLY A 245 -8.21 -8.55 15.18
N PRO A 246 -8.03 -9.83 14.81
CA PRO A 246 -6.76 -10.54 14.94
C PRO A 246 -5.65 -10.00 14.02
N ASN A 247 -4.39 -10.27 14.42
CA ASN A 247 -3.16 -10.03 13.67
C ASN A 247 -2.83 -8.57 13.32
N ILE A 248 -3.58 -7.63 13.87
CA ILE A 248 -3.39 -6.19 13.69
C ILE A 248 -3.40 -5.47 15.03
N ALA A 249 -2.56 -4.45 15.16
CA ALA A 249 -2.46 -3.59 16.33
C ALA A 249 -3.08 -2.23 16.00
N MET A 250 -3.62 -1.57 17.01
CA MET A 250 -4.04 -0.18 16.93
C MET A 250 -3.04 0.70 17.67
N ILE A 251 -2.66 1.81 17.03
CA ILE A 251 -1.82 2.88 17.55
C ILE A 251 -2.67 4.15 17.51
N ARG A 252 -3.10 4.65 18.66
CA ARG A 252 -3.93 5.85 18.79
C ARG A 252 -3.11 7.00 19.34
N VAL A 253 -2.98 8.08 18.57
CA VAL A 253 -2.34 9.33 18.99
C VAL A 253 -3.39 10.33 19.47
N ASP A 254 -2.96 11.36 20.20
CA ASP A 254 -3.81 12.52 20.49
C ASP A 254 -3.74 13.51 19.31
N PRO A 255 -4.85 13.74 18.58
CA PRO A 255 -4.86 14.60 17.39
C PRO A 255 -4.57 16.07 17.70
N ALA A 256 -4.68 16.51 18.97
CA ALA A 256 -4.26 17.85 19.37
C ALA A 256 -2.73 18.02 19.35
N ASN A 257 -1.99 16.91 19.42
CA ASN A 257 -0.55 16.91 19.60
C ASN A 257 0.20 16.31 18.42
N VAL A 258 -0.40 15.35 17.74
CA VAL A 258 0.25 14.57 16.68
C VAL A 258 -0.72 14.33 15.53
N ASN A 259 -0.24 14.58 14.32
CA ASN A 259 -0.99 14.32 13.10
C ASN A 259 -0.90 12.82 12.74
N SER A 260 -2.01 12.08 12.85
CA SER A 260 -2.06 10.65 12.51
C SER A 260 -1.54 10.35 11.09
N PRO A 261 -2.01 11.03 10.02
CA PRO A 261 -1.44 10.92 8.68
C PRO A 261 0.08 11.06 8.61
N TYR A 262 0.69 11.97 9.39
CA TYR A 262 2.15 12.11 9.44
C TYR A 262 2.81 10.83 9.99
N VAL A 263 2.29 10.27 11.08
CA VAL A 263 2.83 9.03 11.66
C VAL A 263 2.61 7.84 10.73
N GLU A 264 1.46 7.74 10.06
CA GLU A 264 1.21 6.73 9.02
C GLU A 264 2.27 6.83 7.92
N MET A 265 2.44 8.03 7.36
CA MET A 265 3.41 8.32 6.31
C MET A 265 4.83 7.99 6.75
N PHE A 266 5.20 8.36 7.98
CA PHE A 266 6.51 8.09 8.54
C PHE A 266 6.78 6.58 8.59
N LEU A 267 5.87 5.81 9.20
CA LEU A 267 6.02 4.36 9.36
C LEU A 267 5.99 3.61 8.02
N ARG A 268 5.32 4.16 7.00
CA ARG A 268 5.30 3.61 5.64
C ARG A 268 6.50 3.99 4.79
N SER A 269 7.24 5.02 5.18
CA SER A 269 8.48 5.41 4.49
C SER A 269 9.51 4.28 4.55
N PRO A 270 10.48 4.23 3.62
CA PRO A 270 11.59 3.28 3.72
C PRO A 270 12.32 3.35 5.07
N THR A 271 12.49 4.56 5.62
CA THR A 271 13.13 4.80 6.92
C THR A 271 12.32 4.18 8.05
N GLY A 272 11.03 4.53 8.17
CA GLY A 272 10.16 4.02 9.24
C GLY A 272 9.97 2.50 9.16
N LYS A 273 9.84 1.94 7.96
CA LYS A 273 9.74 0.50 7.75
C LYS A 273 11.01 -0.23 8.19
N ASN A 274 12.19 0.29 7.86
CA ASN A 274 13.46 -0.29 8.29
C ASN A 274 13.63 -0.21 9.81
N LEU A 275 13.26 0.92 10.43
CA LEU A 275 13.29 1.08 11.89
C LEU A 275 12.34 0.10 12.58
N ALA A 276 11.11 -0.05 12.09
CA ALA A 276 10.15 -0.99 12.64
C ALA A 276 10.62 -2.45 12.51
N LEU A 277 11.04 -2.85 11.31
CA LEU A 277 11.46 -4.23 11.05
C LEU A 277 12.81 -4.58 11.70
N GLY A 278 13.70 -3.60 11.91
CA GLY A 278 14.95 -3.78 12.63
C GLY A 278 14.78 -4.20 14.10
N LEU A 279 13.59 -3.97 14.68
CA LEU A 279 13.25 -4.43 16.03
C LEU A 279 12.74 -5.88 16.06
N THR A 280 12.45 -6.48 14.90
CA THR A 280 12.00 -7.89 14.85
C THR A 280 13.17 -8.82 15.14
N LYS A 281 12.92 -9.88 15.91
CA LYS A 281 13.90 -10.97 16.07
C LYS A 281 13.92 -11.79 14.77
N ALA A 282 15.10 -12.23 14.33
CA ALA A 282 15.23 -13.17 13.22
C ALA A 282 14.63 -14.54 13.59
N VAL A 283 13.34 -14.73 13.32
CA VAL A 283 12.61 -15.99 13.47
C VAL A 283 11.86 -16.30 12.16
N ALA A 284 11.48 -17.57 11.96
CA ALA A 284 10.85 -18.04 10.71
C ALA A 284 9.57 -17.29 10.30
N GLN A 285 8.82 -16.72 11.26
CA GLN A 285 7.75 -15.76 10.99
C GLN A 285 8.05 -14.41 11.67
N PRO A 286 8.36 -13.36 10.90
CA PRO A 286 8.60 -12.04 11.48
C PRO A 286 7.33 -11.54 12.17
N SER A 287 7.44 -11.31 13.49
CA SER A 287 6.38 -10.72 14.29
C SER A 287 6.89 -9.49 15.05
N LEU A 288 6.07 -8.45 15.07
CA LEU A 288 6.29 -7.23 15.86
C LEU A 288 5.55 -7.40 17.19
N SER A 289 6.28 -7.60 18.28
CA SER A 289 5.65 -7.60 19.60
C SER A 289 5.08 -6.21 19.92
N MET A 290 4.11 -6.11 20.84
CA MET A 290 3.61 -4.77 21.25
C MET A 290 4.71 -3.92 21.91
N GLY A 291 5.68 -4.57 22.56
CA GLY A 291 6.89 -3.89 23.06
C GLY A 291 7.72 -3.33 21.92
N ASN A 292 7.91 -4.08 20.84
CA ASN A 292 8.64 -3.60 19.66
C ASN A 292 7.91 -2.43 19.01
N ILE A 293 6.59 -2.52 18.81
CA ILE A 293 5.80 -1.42 18.21
C ILE A 293 5.94 -0.14 19.03
N ARG A 294 5.85 -0.25 20.36
CA ARG A 294 6.05 0.87 21.30
C ARG A 294 7.43 1.51 21.18
N MET A 295 8.47 0.72 20.90
CA MET A 295 9.84 1.21 20.78
C MET A 295 10.22 1.71 19.39
N ILE A 296 9.31 1.67 18.40
CA ILE A 296 9.62 2.17 17.05
C ILE A 296 9.97 3.66 17.13
N PRO A 297 11.15 4.09 16.66
CA PRO A 297 11.51 5.50 16.59
C PRO A 297 10.74 6.21 15.48
N VAL A 298 10.28 7.42 15.77
CA VAL A 298 9.61 8.37 14.86
C VAL A 298 10.33 9.71 14.97
N ALA A 299 10.63 10.34 13.85
CA ALA A 299 11.13 11.71 13.87
C ALA A 299 9.93 12.65 14.00
N LEU A 300 9.89 13.47 15.06
CA LEU A 300 8.76 14.33 15.39
C LEU A 300 9.12 15.81 15.12
N PRO A 301 8.62 16.39 14.03
CA PRO A 301 8.68 17.83 13.81
C PRO A 301 7.59 18.56 14.61
N PRO A 302 7.66 19.91 14.67
CA PRO A 302 6.56 20.74 15.14
C PRO A 302 5.25 20.43 14.41
N ILE A 303 4.12 20.56 15.11
CA ILE A 303 2.79 20.15 14.58
C ILE A 303 2.43 20.89 13.27
N ALA A 304 2.77 22.17 13.16
CA ALA A 304 2.55 22.95 11.94
C ALA A 304 3.32 22.39 10.74
N GLU A 305 4.54 21.89 10.96
CA GLU A 305 5.35 21.27 9.93
C GLU A 305 4.85 19.86 9.58
N GLN A 306 4.35 19.08 10.55
CA GLN A 306 3.69 17.79 10.26
C GLN A 306 2.55 17.95 9.25
N VAL A 307 1.70 18.96 9.44
CA VAL A 307 0.58 19.25 8.53
C VAL A 307 1.07 19.62 7.13
N ARG A 308 2.10 20.48 7.03
CA ARG A 308 2.68 20.90 5.74
C ARG A 308 3.34 19.72 5.01
N ILE A 309 4.05 18.85 5.72
CA ILE A 309 4.64 17.63 5.17
C ILE A 309 3.57 16.72 4.59
N VAL A 310 2.50 16.44 5.35
CA VAL A 310 1.40 15.57 4.92
C VAL A 310 0.75 16.13 3.66
N ALA A 311 0.42 17.43 3.64
CA ALA A 311 -0.19 18.07 2.47
C ALA A 311 0.68 17.96 1.22
N GLU A 312 2.00 18.15 1.35
CA GLU A 312 2.92 18.08 0.21
C GLU A 312 3.12 16.63 -0.27
N VAL A 313 3.21 15.66 0.64
CA VAL A 313 3.24 14.24 0.28
C VAL A 313 1.96 13.85 -0.44
N ASP A 314 0.79 14.23 0.06
CA ASP A 314 -0.49 13.91 -0.56
C ASP A 314 -0.58 14.49 -1.98
N ARG A 315 -0.07 15.71 -2.20
CA ARG A 315 0.04 16.33 -3.52
C ARG A 315 0.87 15.47 -4.47
N HIS A 316 2.08 15.06 -4.07
CA HIS A 316 2.95 14.20 -4.87
C HIS A 316 2.35 12.81 -5.12
N LEU A 317 1.75 12.19 -4.11
CA LEU A 317 1.11 10.88 -4.24
C LEU A 317 -0.14 10.93 -5.12
N SER A 318 -0.85 12.05 -5.17
CA SER A 318 -1.94 12.26 -6.12
C SER A 318 -1.45 12.23 -7.56
N ILE A 319 -0.40 12.99 -7.87
CA ILE A 319 0.22 13.01 -9.22
C ILE A 319 0.72 11.61 -9.60
N ILE A 320 1.37 10.90 -8.68
CA ILE A 320 1.84 9.53 -8.92
C ILE A 320 0.68 8.60 -9.28
N ARG A 321 -0.46 8.70 -8.58
CA ARG A 321 -1.65 7.87 -8.86
C ARG A 321 -2.24 8.17 -10.24
N GLU A 322 -2.32 9.44 -10.62
CA GLU A 322 -2.80 9.87 -11.93
C GLU A 322 -1.94 9.30 -13.06
N VAL A 323 -0.62 9.53 -13.00
CA VAL A 323 0.31 9.02 -14.02
C VAL A 323 0.32 7.48 -14.05
N ALA A 324 0.22 6.82 -12.89
CA ALA A 324 0.14 5.37 -12.85
C ALA A 324 -1.13 4.84 -13.55
N ALA A 325 -2.27 5.50 -13.36
CA ALA A 325 -3.52 5.13 -14.03
C ALA A 325 -3.43 5.33 -15.55
N GLU A 326 -2.81 6.42 -16.02
CA GLU A 326 -2.58 6.64 -17.45
C GLU A 326 -1.64 5.60 -18.07
N VAL A 327 -0.57 5.23 -17.36
CA VAL A 327 0.36 4.19 -17.79
C VAL A 327 -0.36 2.85 -17.93
N ASP A 328 -1.17 2.48 -16.93
CA ASP A 328 -1.94 1.24 -16.96
C ASP A 328 -2.98 1.23 -18.10
N ALA A 329 -3.66 2.35 -18.33
CA ALA A 329 -4.58 2.50 -19.46
C ALA A 329 -3.86 2.37 -20.82
N ASN A 330 -2.68 2.99 -20.97
CA ASN A 330 -1.89 2.90 -22.20
C ASN A 330 -1.32 1.50 -22.45
N LEU A 331 -0.95 0.76 -21.40
CA LEU A 331 -0.57 -0.65 -21.51
C LEU A 331 -1.73 -1.50 -22.04
N GLN A 332 -2.95 -1.28 -21.53
CA GLN A 332 -4.14 -1.96 -22.02
C GLN A 332 -4.44 -1.60 -23.49
N ARG A 333 -4.32 -0.31 -23.86
CA ARG A 333 -4.49 0.13 -25.26
C ARG A 333 -3.46 -0.49 -26.20
N ALA A 334 -2.20 -0.59 -25.79
CA ALA A 334 -1.15 -1.23 -26.58
C ALA A 334 -1.47 -2.72 -26.83
N GLN A 335 -1.97 -3.43 -25.81
CA GLN A 335 -2.41 -4.81 -25.95
C GLN A 335 -3.62 -4.93 -26.90
N ALA A 336 -4.60 -4.04 -26.79
CA ALA A 336 -5.75 -4.02 -27.68
C ALA A 336 -5.36 -3.70 -29.13
N LEU A 337 -4.46 -2.74 -29.35
CA LEU A 337 -3.96 -2.40 -30.69
C LEU A 337 -3.22 -3.59 -31.32
N ARG A 338 -2.41 -4.31 -30.53
CA ARG A 338 -1.75 -5.54 -31.01
C ARG A 338 -2.76 -6.54 -31.54
N GLN A 339 -3.85 -6.78 -30.80
CA GLN A 339 -4.91 -7.70 -31.21
C GLN A 339 -5.69 -7.21 -32.43
N ALA A 340 -5.98 -5.90 -32.51
CA ALA A 340 -6.65 -5.30 -33.67
C ALA A 340 -5.79 -5.39 -34.95
N THR A 341 -4.48 -5.16 -34.83
CA THR A 341 -3.52 -5.31 -35.94
C THR A 341 -3.48 -6.75 -36.44
N LEU A 342 -3.41 -7.75 -35.54
CA LEU A 342 -3.52 -9.17 -35.92
C LEU A 342 -4.83 -9.45 -36.64
N ALA A 343 -5.96 -9.03 -36.07
CA ALA A 343 -7.27 -9.27 -36.65
C ALA A 343 -7.38 -8.69 -38.06
N LYS A 344 -6.93 -7.46 -38.28
CA LYS A 344 -6.93 -6.80 -39.60
C LYS A 344 -6.04 -7.53 -40.61
N ALA A 345 -4.84 -7.93 -40.21
CA ALA A 345 -3.90 -8.63 -41.08
C ALA A 345 -4.48 -9.96 -41.59
N PHE A 346 -5.17 -10.71 -40.73
CA PHE A 346 -5.71 -12.04 -41.07
C PHE A 346 -7.14 -12.05 -41.62
N THR A 347 -7.87 -10.94 -41.53
CA THR A 347 -9.15 -10.78 -42.25
C THR A 347 -8.96 -10.21 -43.66
N ALA A 348 -7.93 -9.39 -43.89
CA ALA A 348 -7.58 -8.95 -45.24
C ALA A 348 -7.04 -10.10 -46.11
N SER A 349 -6.35 -11.07 -45.50
CA SER A 349 -5.77 -12.22 -46.20
C SER A 349 -6.75 -13.31 -46.59
N THR A 350 -8.02 -13.23 -46.17
CA THR A 350 -9.08 -14.18 -46.55
C THR A 350 -9.96 -13.68 -47.69
N GLN A 351 -9.76 -12.45 -48.16
CA GLN A 351 -10.50 -11.85 -49.28
C GLN A 351 -9.77 -11.93 -50.63
N HIS A 352 -8.55 -12.47 -50.64
CA HIS A 352 -7.72 -12.78 -51.81
C HIS A 352 -7.32 -14.25 -51.76
#